data_AF-A0A120G7G2-F1
#
_entry.id   AF-A0A120G7G2-F1
#
_cell.length_a   1.000
_cell.length_b   1.000
_cell.length_c   1.000
_cell.angle_alpha   90.00
_cell.angle_beta   90.00
_cell.angle_gamma   90.00
#
_symmetry.space_group_name_H-M   'P 1'
#
loop_
_entity.id
_entity.type
_entity.pdbx_description
1 polymer ?
#
loop_
_entity_poly.entity_id
_entity_poly.type
_entity_poly.pdbx_seq_one_letter_code
_entity_poly.pdbx_strand_id
1 'polypeptide(L)'
;MFVVDTKGVLLASGGPSSALIGRDVSEVLGPDLQASFKQALSVPEGQGIQQADYRWQNWNDGKVEHKHVFYQRVGERILAVGYYLPRATPEQARALRNKAVEALVKDETGTLKAINSLQGGFLQDDLYVFVVDLNTRRYVAHGTNLRLINTDFAKIKDPDGKPVGVPILQMMAEQDQGEYKYRWKNPVTGKVENKHAYVRKSGHFMVAVGYYSP
;
A
#
# COMPACT_ATOMS: atom_id res chain seq x y z
N MET A 1 2.98 -16.20 -15.87
CA MET A 1 2.88 -15.85 -17.31
C MET A 1 1.45 -16.08 -17.77
N PHE A 2 0.94 -15.25 -18.67
CA PHE A 2 -0.37 -15.41 -19.31
C PHE A 2 -0.36 -14.82 -20.73
N VAL A 3 -1.33 -15.22 -21.54
CA VAL A 3 -1.52 -14.74 -22.91
C VAL A 3 -2.98 -14.34 -23.08
N VAL A 4 -3.23 -13.12 -23.54
CA VAL A 4 -4.55 -12.65 -23.98
C VAL A 4 -4.52 -12.34 -25.47
N ASP A 5 -5.64 -12.48 -26.17
CA ASP A 5 -5.77 -11.91 -27.51
C ASP A 5 -6.08 -10.39 -27.44
N THR A 6 -6.03 -9.72 -28.58
CA THR A 6 -6.34 -8.28 -28.69
C THR A 6 -7.81 -7.94 -28.45
N LYS A 7 -8.69 -8.94 -28.34
CA LYS A 7 -10.10 -8.77 -27.96
C LYS A 7 -10.32 -8.91 -26.45
N GLY A 8 -9.29 -9.29 -25.69
CA GLY A 8 -9.34 -9.45 -24.24
C GLY A 8 -9.55 -10.89 -23.76
N VAL A 9 -9.64 -11.87 -24.67
CA VAL A 9 -9.86 -13.27 -24.31
C VAL A 9 -8.57 -13.89 -23.78
N LEU A 10 -8.63 -14.52 -22.60
CA LEU A 10 -7.49 -15.23 -22.05
C LEU A 10 -7.26 -16.55 -22.78
N LEU A 11 -6.09 -16.69 -23.41
CA LEU A 11 -5.72 -17.88 -24.18
C LEU A 11 -4.90 -18.87 -23.36
N ALA A 12 -4.08 -18.38 -22.42
CA ALA A 12 -3.26 -19.21 -21.56
C ALA A 12 -2.94 -18.48 -20.25
N SER A 13 -2.81 -19.23 -19.15
CA SER A 13 -2.29 -18.71 -17.89
C SER A 13 -1.68 -19.82 -17.05
N GLY A 14 -0.50 -19.55 -16.48
CA GLY A 14 0.15 -20.44 -15.52
C GLY A 14 -0.19 -20.15 -14.06
N GLY A 15 -1.17 -19.28 -13.78
CA GLY A 15 -1.53 -18.86 -12.43
C GLY A 15 -3.04 -18.99 -12.14
N PRO A 16 -3.56 -18.32 -11.10
CA PRO A 16 -4.96 -18.49 -10.68
C PRO A 16 -5.97 -17.96 -11.71
N SER A 17 -5.52 -17.16 -12.69
CA SER A 17 -6.34 -16.78 -13.84
C SER A 17 -6.54 -17.92 -14.86
N SER A 18 -5.96 -19.11 -14.69
CA SER A 18 -6.23 -20.27 -15.56
C SER A 18 -7.73 -20.63 -15.61
N ALA A 19 -8.46 -20.37 -14.52
CA ALA A 19 -9.92 -20.52 -14.47
C ALA A 19 -10.67 -19.55 -15.41
N LEU A 20 -10.00 -18.54 -15.98
CA LEU A 20 -10.56 -17.56 -16.90
C LEU A 20 -10.22 -17.86 -18.37
N ILE A 21 -9.53 -18.96 -18.68
CA ILE A 21 -9.18 -19.31 -20.06
C ILE A 21 -10.45 -19.44 -20.91
N GLY A 22 -10.45 -18.82 -22.09
CA GLY A 22 -11.60 -18.74 -23.00
C GLY A 22 -12.60 -17.64 -22.68
N ARG A 23 -12.37 -16.84 -21.63
CA ARG A 23 -13.23 -15.71 -21.25
C ARG A 23 -12.60 -14.37 -21.61
N ASP A 24 -13.42 -13.39 -21.94
CA ASP A 24 -13.00 -11.99 -21.97
C ASP A 24 -12.66 -11.55 -20.54
N VAL A 25 -11.38 -11.27 -20.29
CA VAL A 25 -10.89 -10.89 -18.98
C VAL A 25 -11.45 -9.52 -18.58
N SER A 26 -11.74 -8.64 -19.54
CA SER A 26 -12.21 -7.28 -19.26
C SER A 26 -13.54 -7.22 -18.49
N GLU A 27 -14.34 -8.29 -18.55
CA GLU A 27 -15.62 -8.43 -17.84
C GLU A 27 -15.45 -8.76 -16.35
N VAL A 28 -14.31 -9.33 -15.96
CA VAL A 28 -14.02 -9.75 -14.58
C VAL A 28 -13.05 -8.83 -13.86
N LEU A 29 -12.52 -7.81 -14.54
CA LEU A 29 -11.63 -6.82 -13.95
C LEU A 29 -12.43 -5.78 -13.15
N GLY A 30 -11.88 -5.37 -12.01
CA GLY A 30 -12.37 -4.17 -11.31
C GLY A 30 -12.15 -2.90 -12.15
N PRO A 31 -12.89 -1.81 -11.85
CA PRO A 31 -12.84 -0.57 -12.64
C PRO A 31 -11.43 -0.03 -12.87
N ASP A 32 -10.59 -0.09 -11.84
CA ASP A 32 -9.22 0.43 -11.88
C ASP A 32 -8.31 -0.33 -12.86
N LEU A 33 -8.52 -1.65 -13.01
CA LEU A 33 -7.75 -2.47 -13.95
C LEU A 33 -8.30 -2.43 -15.37
N GLN A 34 -9.58 -2.13 -15.54
CA GLN A 34 -10.22 -2.22 -16.85
C GLN A 34 -9.66 -1.19 -17.83
N ALA A 35 -9.39 0.03 -17.36
CA ALA A 35 -8.81 1.09 -18.19
C ALA A 35 -7.37 0.76 -18.64
N SER A 36 -6.51 0.36 -17.71
CA SER A 36 -5.13 -0.02 -18.01
C SER A 36 -5.04 -1.26 -18.89
N PHE A 37 -5.95 -2.23 -18.70
CA PHE A 37 -6.05 -3.39 -19.57
C PHE A 37 -6.46 -3.03 -20.99
N LYS A 38 -7.48 -2.17 -21.19
CA LYS A 38 -7.86 -1.67 -22.52
C LYS A 38 -6.72 -0.94 -23.22
N GLN A 39 -5.93 -0.17 -22.47
CA GLN A 39 -4.74 0.48 -23.00
C GLN A 39 -3.68 -0.54 -23.43
N ALA A 40 -3.45 -1.58 -22.62
CA ALA A 40 -2.53 -2.67 -22.95
C ALA A 40 -2.94 -3.41 -24.24
N LEU A 41 -4.24 -3.71 -24.42
CA LEU A 41 -4.78 -4.33 -25.65
C LEU A 41 -4.56 -3.47 -26.90
N SER A 42 -4.50 -2.15 -26.73
CA SER A 42 -4.38 -1.17 -27.81
C SER A 42 -2.93 -0.86 -28.21
N VAL A 43 -1.93 -1.45 -27.53
CA VAL A 43 -0.52 -1.23 -27.86
C VAL A 43 -0.23 -1.75 -29.29
N PRO A 44 0.36 -0.92 -30.17
CA PRO A 44 0.78 -1.37 -31.50
C PRO A 44 1.87 -2.44 -31.42
N GLU A 45 1.89 -3.33 -32.41
CA GLU A 45 3.03 -4.24 -32.59
C GLU A 45 4.31 -3.44 -32.90
N GLY A 46 5.47 -3.96 -32.50
CA GLY A 46 6.76 -3.29 -32.73
C GLY A 46 7.13 -2.21 -31.71
N GLN A 47 6.28 -1.89 -30.72
CA GLN A 47 6.60 -0.97 -29.62
C GLN A 47 7.55 -1.56 -28.56
N GLY A 48 8.03 -2.80 -28.75
CA GLY A 48 8.86 -3.50 -27.78
C GLY A 48 8.11 -3.92 -26.51
N ILE A 49 8.88 -4.21 -25.46
CA ILE A 49 8.34 -4.65 -24.16
C ILE A 49 7.78 -3.45 -23.41
N GLN A 50 6.51 -3.55 -23.03
CA GLN A 50 5.80 -2.62 -22.17
C GLN A 50 5.80 -3.12 -20.73
N GLN A 51 5.47 -2.24 -19.80
CA GLN A 51 5.39 -2.55 -18.37
C GLN A 51 4.10 -1.99 -17.78
N ALA A 52 3.52 -2.72 -16.83
CA ALA A 52 2.39 -2.25 -16.04
C ALA A 52 2.43 -2.85 -14.65
N ASP A 53 1.92 -2.07 -13.70
CA ASP A 53 1.71 -2.47 -12.32
C ASP A 53 0.21 -2.60 -12.06
N TYR A 54 -0.19 -3.72 -11.45
CA TYR A 54 -1.57 -3.94 -11.05
C TYR A 54 -1.65 -4.85 -9.84
N ARG A 55 -2.85 -4.97 -9.26
CA ARG A 55 -3.07 -5.85 -8.10
C ARG A 55 -3.80 -7.11 -8.53
N TRP A 56 -3.29 -8.27 -8.11
CA TRP A 56 -3.86 -9.57 -8.48
C TRP A 56 -3.72 -10.59 -7.36
N GLN A 57 -4.61 -11.58 -7.36
CA GLN A 57 -4.56 -12.64 -6.37
C GLN A 57 -3.32 -13.53 -6.59
N ASN A 58 -2.42 -13.56 -5.63
CA ASN A 58 -1.32 -14.51 -5.57
C ASN A 58 -1.87 -15.90 -5.22
N TRP A 59 -1.52 -16.90 -6.00
CA TRP A 59 -2.00 -18.28 -5.81
C TRP A 59 -1.31 -18.97 -4.63
N ASN A 60 -0.12 -18.51 -4.24
CA ASN A 60 0.65 -19.12 -3.16
C ASN A 60 -0.01 -18.90 -1.80
N ASP A 61 -0.66 -17.74 -1.59
CA ASP A 61 -1.27 -17.38 -0.31
C ASP A 61 -2.71 -16.85 -0.41
N GLY A 62 -3.27 -16.77 -1.61
CA GLY A 62 -4.64 -16.33 -1.88
C GLY A 62 -4.87 -14.83 -1.72
N LYS A 63 -3.83 -14.01 -1.52
CA LYS A 63 -3.96 -12.58 -1.22
C LYS A 63 -3.85 -11.74 -2.48
N VAL A 64 -4.53 -10.59 -2.48
CA VAL A 64 -4.36 -9.58 -3.54
C VAL A 64 -3.07 -8.82 -3.26
N GLU A 65 -2.10 -8.95 -4.15
CA GLU A 65 -0.76 -8.39 -4.02
C GLU A 65 -0.41 -7.53 -5.23
N HIS A 66 0.50 -6.59 -5.04
CA HIS A 66 1.01 -5.78 -6.14
C HIS A 66 1.83 -6.67 -7.08
N LYS A 67 1.61 -6.54 -8.37
CA LYS A 67 2.21 -7.38 -9.40
C LYS A 67 2.76 -6.49 -10.51
N HIS A 68 4.06 -6.60 -10.72
CA HIS A 68 4.73 -5.97 -11.83
C HIS A 68 4.73 -6.91 -13.03
N VAL A 69 4.32 -6.42 -14.19
CA VAL A 69 4.18 -7.21 -15.42
C VAL A 69 4.87 -6.55 -16.59
N PHE A 70 5.70 -7.33 -17.28
CA PHE A 70 6.19 -7.03 -18.61
C PHE A 70 5.26 -7.68 -19.62
N TYR A 71 4.90 -6.94 -20.67
CA TYR A 71 4.06 -7.47 -21.73
C TYR A 71 4.49 -6.97 -23.10
N GLN A 72 4.26 -7.78 -24.12
CA GLN A 72 4.56 -7.43 -25.51
C GLN A 72 3.46 -7.97 -26.43
N ARG A 73 3.08 -7.16 -27.41
CA ARG A 73 2.22 -7.60 -28.50
C ARG A 73 3.01 -8.36 -29.56
N VAL A 74 2.49 -9.51 -29.95
CA VAL A 74 2.99 -10.37 -31.04
C VAL A 74 1.77 -10.79 -31.88
N GLY A 75 1.61 -10.17 -33.05
CA GLY A 75 0.41 -10.27 -33.87
C GLY A 75 -0.88 -9.90 -33.12
N GLU A 76 -1.80 -10.87 -33.03
CA GLU A 76 -3.08 -10.74 -32.32
C GLU A 76 -3.01 -11.14 -30.84
N ARG A 77 -1.81 -11.34 -30.29
CA ARG A 77 -1.62 -11.81 -28.91
C ARG A 77 -0.80 -10.82 -28.11
N ILE A 78 -1.08 -10.76 -26.81
CA ILE A 78 -0.25 -10.10 -25.82
C ILE A 78 0.29 -11.16 -24.87
N LEU A 79 1.61 -11.33 -24.91
CA LEU A 79 2.34 -12.22 -24.02
C LEU A 79 2.75 -11.40 -22.79
N ALA A 80 2.43 -11.89 -21.60
CA ALA A 80 2.68 -11.19 -20.35
C ALA A 80 3.34 -12.09 -19.31
N VAL A 81 4.41 -11.59 -18.69
CA VAL A 81 5.11 -12.22 -17.58
C VAL A 81 5.25 -11.23 -16.45
N GLY A 82 5.08 -11.70 -15.22
CA GLY A 82 5.23 -10.82 -14.08
C GLY A 82 5.35 -11.58 -12.78
N TYR A 83 5.73 -10.83 -11.76
CA TYR A 83 6.02 -11.30 -10.42
C TYR A 83 5.29 -10.43 -9.40
N TYR A 84 4.96 -11.03 -8.26
CA TYR A 84 4.40 -10.26 -7.15
C TYR A 84 5.53 -9.47 -6.49
N LEU A 85 5.29 -8.20 -6.24
CA LEU A 85 6.15 -7.42 -5.37
C LEU A 85 5.89 -7.88 -3.93
N PRO A 86 6.95 -8.18 -3.16
CA PRO A 86 6.80 -8.56 -1.77
C PRO A 86 6.13 -7.44 -0.98
N ARG A 87 5.35 -7.82 0.04
CA ARG A 87 4.80 -6.88 1.02
C ARG A 87 5.91 -6.04 1.64
N ALA A 88 5.52 -4.88 2.15
CA ALA A 88 6.46 -4.01 2.81
C ALA A 88 7.20 -4.71 3.95
N THR A 89 8.51 -4.53 3.98
CA THR A 89 9.38 -5.15 4.98
C THR A 89 9.50 -4.28 6.23
N PRO A 90 9.90 -4.87 7.37
CA PRO A 90 10.29 -4.11 8.57
C PRO A 90 11.28 -2.97 8.28
N GLU A 91 12.25 -3.21 7.39
CA GLU A 91 13.29 -2.26 7.01
C GLU A 91 12.71 -1.08 6.24
N GLN A 92 11.82 -1.34 5.29
CA GLN A 92 11.14 -0.28 4.53
C GLN A 92 10.26 0.59 5.43
N ALA A 93 9.56 -0.01 6.40
CA ALA A 93 8.79 0.74 7.40
C ALA A 93 9.69 1.67 8.24
N ARG A 94 10.83 1.17 8.72
CA ARG A 94 11.82 1.99 9.46
C ARG A 94 12.40 3.10 8.60
N ALA A 95 12.73 2.82 7.34
CA ALA A 95 13.28 3.78 6.40
C ALA A 95 12.29 4.92 6.12
N LEU A 96 11.02 4.60 5.83
CA LEU A 96 10.00 5.61 5.58
C LEU A 96 9.72 6.47 6.82
N ARG A 97 9.71 5.88 8.01
CA ARG A 97 9.59 6.62 9.28
C ARG A 97 10.76 7.58 9.47
N ASN A 98 11.99 7.14 9.25
CA ASN A 98 13.17 7.98 9.40
C ASN A 98 13.15 9.15 8.40
N LYS A 99 12.78 8.89 7.14
CA LYS A 99 12.56 9.93 6.13
C LYS A 99 11.55 10.99 6.60
N ALA A 100 10.44 10.56 7.19
CA ALA A 100 9.42 11.48 7.71
C ALA A 100 9.90 12.30 8.91
N VAL A 101 10.67 11.70 9.82
CA VAL A 101 11.33 12.42 10.92
C VAL A 101 12.27 13.49 10.38
N GLU A 102 13.16 13.14 9.45
CA GLU A 102 14.09 14.09 8.83
C GLU A 102 13.37 15.22 8.07
N ALA A 103 12.27 14.90 7.41
CA ALA A 103 11.44 15.89 6.71
C ALA A 103 10.77 16.86 7.70
N LEU A 104 10.21 16.36 8.81
CA LEU A 104 9.61 17.21 9.85
C LEU A 104 10.62 18.15 10.50
N VAL A 105 11.87 17.72 10.71
CA VAL A 105 12.94 18.58 11.23
C VAL A 105 13.27 19.72 10.27
N LYS A 106 13.17 19.49 8.95
CA LYS A 106 13.49 20.50 7.92
C LYS A 106 12.34 21.46 7.66
N ASP A 107 11.12 20.94 7.57
CA ASP A 107 9.91 21.71 7.27
C ASP A 107 8.69 20.99 7.85
N GLU A 108 8.31 21.39 9.06
CA GLU A 108 7.17 20.83 9.77
C GLU A 108 5.86 21.00 8.99
N THR A 109 5.50 22.25 8.67
CA THR A 109 4.22 22.60 8.03
C THR A 109 4.11 21.95 6.65
N GLY A 110 5.16 22.03 5.83
CA GLY A 110 5.17 21.43 4.51
C GLY A 110 5.11 19.90 4.57
N THR A 111 5.80 19.27 5.53
CA THR A 111 5.78 17.82 5.69
C THR A 111 4.40 17.31 6.12
N LEU A 112 3.76 17.94 7.11
CA LEU A 112 2.41 17.58 7.53
C LEU A 112 1.41 17.72 6.37
N LYS A 113 1.51 18.80 5.60
CA LYS A 113 0.69 19.01 4.39
C LYS A 113 0.94 17.93 3.34
N ALA A 114 2.20 17.55 3.10
CA ALA A 114 2.57 16.52 2.14
C ALA A 114 2.08 15.13 2.56
N ILE A 115 2.12 14.78 3.85
CA ILE A 115 1.54 13.53 4.35
C ILE A 115 0.03 13.51 4.11
N ASN A 116 -0.66 14.63 4.37
CA ASN A 116 -2.11 14.74 4.23
C ASN A 116 -2.61 14.88 2.78
N SER A 117 -1.72 15.11 1.80
CA SER A 117 -2.13 15.22 0.40
C SER A 117 -2.46 13.87 -0.25
N LEU A 118 -1.99 12.76 0.34
CA LEU A 118 -2.12 11.39 -0.17
C LEU A 118 -1.46 11.15 -1.55
N GLN A 119 -0.67 12.10 -2.05
CA GLN A 119 -0.11 12.09 -3.42
C GLN A 119 1.21 11.32 -3.55
N GLY A 120 1.50 10.42 -2.60
CA GLY A 120 2.73 9.62 -2.58
C GLY A 120 3.91 10.33 -1.90
N GLY A 121 4.98 9.58 -1.64
CA GLY A 121 6.20 10.07 -0.95
C GLY A 121 6.23 9.79 0.56
N PHE A 122 5.09 9.84 1.23
CA PHE A 122 4.84 9.35 2.60
C PHE A 122 3.75 8.26 2.69
N LEU A 123 3.26 7.86 1.53
CA LEU A 123 2.41 6.70 1.27
C LEU A 123 3.10 5.91 0.16
N GLN A 124 3.38 4.64 0.42
CA GLN A 124 4.05 3.70 -0.49
C GLN A 124 3.38 2.34 -0.30
N ASP A 125 2.46 2.00 -1.21
CA ASP A 125 1.61 0.82 -1.10
C ASP A 125 0.87 0.72 0.26
N ASP A 126 1.24 -0.25 1.09
CA ASP A 126 0.67 -0.46 2.42
C ASP A 126 1.45 0.25 3.54
N LEU A 127 2.61 0.83 3.24
CA LEU A 127 3.34 1.73 4.14
C LEU A 127 2.80 3.14 4.07
N TYR A 128 2.51 3.69 5.23
CA TYR A 128 2.10 5.09 5.33
C TYR A 128 2.53 5.69 6.66
N VAL A 129 2.81 6.98 6.62
CA VAL A 129 3.13 7.78 7.80
C VAL A 129 1.85 8.25 8.47
N PHE A 130 1.80 8.18 9.79
CA PHE A 130 0.92 9.03 10.59
C PHE A 130 1.73 9.77 11.65
N VAL A 131 1.24 10.94 12.03
CA VAL A 131 1.89 11.84 12.99
C VAL A 131 0.90 12.26 14.05
N VAL A 132 1.32 12.13 15.31
CA VAL A 132 0.58 12.57 16.49
C VAL A 132 1.38 13.65 17.18
N ASP A 133 0.75 14.77 17.51
CA ASP A 133 1.31 15.77 18.39
C ASP A 133 1.18 15.27 19.84
N LEU A 134 2.31 15.15 20.54
CA LEU A 134 2.38 14.62 21.91
C LEU A 134 1.89 15.63 22.95
N ASN A 135 1.91 16.94 22.65
CA ASN A 135 1.38 17.97 23.54
C ASN A 135 -0.15 17.92 23.58
N THR A 136 -0.77 17.85 22.40
CA THR A 136 -2.24 17.81 22.27
C THR A 136 -2.82 16.39 22.27
N ARG A 137 -1.97 15.37 22.07
CA ARG A 137 -2.32 13.95 21.88
C ARG A 137 -3.24 13.71 20.69
N ARG A 138 -3.19 14.57 19.67
CA ARG A 138 -4.05 14.49 18.49
C ARG A 138 -3.28 14.06 17.26
N TYR A 139 -3.94 13.36 16.34
CA TYR A 139 -3.40 13.21 15.00
C TYR A 139 -3.30 14.58 14.32
N VAL A 140 -2.13 14.87 13.75
CA VAL A 140 -1.88 16.05 12.93
C VAL A 140 -1.62 15.69 11.47
N ALA A 141 -1.25 14.43 11.19
CA ALA A 141 -1.21 13.92 9.84
C ALA A 141 -1.49 12.42 9.74
N HIS A 142 -2.09 11.97 8.63
CA HIS A 142 -2.33 10.56 8.36
C HIS A 142 -2.35 10.26 6.86
N GLY A 143 -1.35 9.52 6.38
CA GLY A 143 -1.13 9.26 4.94
C GLY A 143 -2.11 8.29 4.27
N THR A 144 -3.28 8.03 4.85
CA THR A 144 -4.33 7.17 4.26
C THR A 144 -5.75 7.51 4.71
N ASN A 145 -5.94 8.04 5.93
CA ASN A 145 -7.26 8.30 6.49
C ASN A 145 -7.32 9.70 7.13
N LEU A 146 -7.67 10.69 6.31
CA LEU A 146 -7.75 12.09 6.74
C LEU A 146 -8.81 12.34 7.81
N ARG A 147 -9.80 11.45 7.97
CA ARG A 147 -10.84 11.58 9.01
C ARG A 147 -10.28 11.41 10.43
N LEU A 148 -9.08 10.84 10.57
CA LEU A 148 -8.42 10.70 11.87
C LEU A 148 -7.74 11.99 12.33
N ILE A 149 -7.47 12.93 11.42
CA ILE A 149 -6.83 14.21 11.77
C ILE A 149 -7.70 14.93 12.81
N ASN A 150 -7.06 15.52 13.81
CA ASN A 150 -7.70 16.20 14.94
C ASN A 150 -8.57 15.27 15.82
N THR A 151 -8.47 13.94 15.69
CA THR A 151 -9.05 13.00 16.66
C THR A 151 -8.07 12.75 17.80
N ASP A 152 -8.60 12.36 18.97
CA ASP A 152 -7.79 12.13 20.18
C ASP A 152 -7.15 10.75 20.05
N PHE A 153 -5.83 10.72 19.93
CA PHE A 153 -5.09 9.49 19.71
C PHE A 153 -5.30 8.50 20.86
N ALA A 154 -5.45 8.97 22.10
CA ALA A 154 -5.68 8.10 23.26
C ALA A 154 -6.98 7.28 23.16
N LYS A 155 -7.95 7.73 22.35
CA LYS A 155 -9.23 7.03 22.14
C LYS A 155 -9.16 5.96 21.06
N ILE A 156 -8.05 5.85 20.35
CA ILE A 156 -7.92 4.92 19.22
C ILE A 156 -7.79 3.49 19.71
N LYS A 157 -8.66 2.66 19.17
CA LYS A 157 -8.68 1.20 19.33
C LYS A 157 -8.58 0.56 17.95
N ASP A 158 -8.02 -0.64 17.90
CA ASP A 158 -8.09 -1.46 16.72
C ASP A 158 -9.51 -2.03 16.51
N PRO A 159 -9.80 -2.65 15.35
CA PRO A 159 -11.13 -3.22 15.08
C PRO A 159 -11.60 -4.28 16.07
N ASP A 160 -10.69 -4.93 16.80
CA ASP A 160 -11.00 -5.93 17.83
C ASP A 160 -11.17 -5.30 19.22
N GLY A 161 -11.07 -3.97 19.32
CA GLY A 161 -11.23 -3.20 20.56
C GLY A 161 -9.96 -3.06 21.40
N LYS A 162 -8.81 -3.56 20.93
CA LYS A 162 -7.52 -3.42 21.63
C LYS A 162 -7.10 -1.95 21.61
N PRO A 163 -6.66 -1.37 22.75
CA PRO A 163 -6.18 0.01 22.78
C PRO A 163 -4.90 0.16 21.97
N VAL A 164 -4.84 1.16 21.11
CA VAL A 164 -3.65 1.51 20.30
C VAL A 164 -3.01 2.79 20.83
N GLY A 165 -3.81 3.82 21.07
CA GLY A 165 -3.32 5.13 21.47
C GLY A 165 -2.63 5.17 22.82
N VAL A 166 -3.34 4.74 23.87
CA VAL A 166 -2.85 4.76 25.26
C VAL A 166 -1.48 4.09 25.43
N PRO A 167 -1.27 2.82 25.00
CA PRO A 167 0.02 2.17 25.21
C PRO A 167 1.16 2.82 24.43
N ILE A 168 0.90 3.35 23.23
CA ILE A 168 1.92 4.06 22.45
C ILE A 168 2.25 5.40 23.11
N LEU A 169 1.27 6.15 23.62
CA LEU A 169 1.51 7.40 24.33
C LEU A 169 2.31 7.18 25.62
N GLN A 170 1.99 6.13 26.38
CA GLN A 170 2.75 5.73 27.57
C GLN A 170 4.21 5.43 27.21
N MET A 171 4.42 4.62 26.15
CA MET A 171 5.77 4.32 25.66
C MET A 171 6.54 5.59 25.24
N MET A 172 5.88 6.55 24.58
CA MET A 172 6.51 7.82 24.19
C MET A 172 6.73 8.77 25.35
N ALA A 173 6.09 8.58 26.51
CA ALA A 173 6.44 9.34 27.72
C ALA A 173 7.80 8.91 28.29
N GLU A 174 8.19 7.65 28.08
CA GLU A 174 9.38 7.04 28.68
C GLU A 174 10.55 6.90 27.70
N GLN A 175 10.26 6.77 26.39
CA GLN A 175 11.21 6.41 25.36
C GLN A 175 11.05 7.29 24.12
N ASP A 176 12.13 7.48 23.36
CA ASP A 176 12.08 8.26 22.13
C ASP A 176 11.67 7.45 20.90
N GLN A 177 11.71 6.13 21.01
CA GLN A 177 11.40 5.20 19.92
C GLN A 177 10.82 3.92 20.50
N GLY A 178 10.06 3.20 19.69
CA GLY A 178 9.56 1.89 20.08
C GLY A 178 8.74 1.25 18.97
N GLU A 179 8.08 0.15 19.31
CA GLU A 179 7.25 -0.60 18.38
C GLU A 179 5.98 -1.13 19.06
N TYR A 180 4.89 -1.21 18.31
CA TYR A 180 3.62 -1.69 18.83
C TYR A 180 2.86 -2.51 17.78
N LYS A 181 2.32 -3.64 18.20
CA LYS A 181 1.56 -4.56 17.35
C LYS A 181 0.06 -4.46 17.63
N TYR A 182 -0.74 -4.29 16.60
CA TYR A 182 -2.19 -4.19 16.67
C TYR A 182 -2.80 -4.58 15.33
N ARG A 183 -4.11 -4.77 15.24
CA ARG A 183 -4.75 -5.02 13.95
C ARG A 183 -5.16 -3.73 13.29
N TRP A 184 -5.06 -3.64 11.98
CA TRP A 184 -5.55 -2.44 11.29
C TRP A 184 -6.02 -2.76 9.89
N LYS A 185 -6.89 -1.91 9.35
CA LYS A 185 -7.31 -2.02 7.95
C LYS A 185 -6.11 -1.71 7.06
N ASN A 186 -5.64 -2.71 6.32
CA ASN A 186 -4.62 -2.54 5.30
C ASN A 186 -5.22 -1.68 4.17
N PRO A 187 -4.62 -0.53 3.83
CA PRO A 187 -5.17 0.38 2.82
C PRO A 187 -5.17 -0.23 1.42
N VAL A 188 -4.31 -1.21 1.16
CA VAL A 188 -4.18 -1.89 -0.12
C VAL A 188 -5.18 -3.04 -0.25
N THR A 189 -5.27 -3.93 0.75
CA THR A 189 -6.14 -5.11 0.66
C THR A 189 -7.57 -4.84 1.12
N GLY A 190 -7.79 -3.74 1.87
CA GLY A 190 -9.06 -3.42 2.50
C GLY A 190 -9.42 -4.32 3.69
N LYS A 191 -8.61 -5.34 3.99
CA LYS A 191 -8.83 -6.31 5.07
C LYS A 191 -8.21 -5.83 6.38
N VAL A 192 -8.71 -6.32 7.50
CA VAL A 192 -8.10 -6.11 8.82
C VAL A 192 -6.99 -7.15 9.02
N GLU A 193 -5.75 -6.69 9.11
CA GLU A 193 -4.54 -7.52 9.16
C GLU A 193 -3.66 -7.15 10.37
N ASN A 194 -2.70 -8.02 10.71
CA ASN A 194 -1.74 -7.72 11.76
C ASN A 194 -0.80 -6.61 11.29
N LYS A 195 -0.70 -5.54 12.06
CA LYS A 195 0.19 -4.42 11.79
C LYS A 195 1.23 -4.32 12.89
N HIS A 196 2.49 -4.21 12.48
CA HIS A 196 3.59 -3.90 13.38
C HIS A 196 4.10 -2.48 13.08
N ALA A 197 3.80 -1.55 13.97
CA ALA A 197 4.14 -0.13 13.81
C ALA A 197 5.40 0.23 14.59
N TYR A 198 6.34 0.88 13.91
CA TYR A 198 7.48 1.54 14.51
C TYR A 198 7.16 3.00 14.75
N VAL A 199 7.43 3.48 15.96
CA VAL A 199 7.22 4.86 16.38
C VAL A 199 8.54 5.51 16.75
N ARG A 200 8.66 6.82 16.50
CA ARG A 200 9.83 7.63 16.88
C ARG A 200 9.43 9.09 17.09
N LYS A 201 9.99 9.75 18.09
CA LYS A 201 9.80 11.19 18.31
C LYS A 201 10.55 12.05 17.28
N SER A 202 9.96 13.19 16.98
CA SER A 202 10.58 14.30 16.24
C SER A 202 10.12 15.60 16.88
N GLY A 203 10.92 16.13 17.82
CA GLY A 203 10.48 17.23 18.69
C GLY A 203 9.25 16.82 19.50
N HIS A 204 8.17 17.60 19.38
CA HIS A 204 6.89 17.35 20.05
C HIS A 204 5.96 16.40 19.28
N PHE A 205 6.37 15.88 18.12
CA PHE A 205 5.62 14.86 17.39
C PHE A 205 6.11 13.45 17.70
N MET A 206 5.19 12.49 17.60
CA MET A 206 5.48 11.09 17.35
C MET A 206 5.13 10.76 15.91
N VAL A 207 6.10 10.17 15.19
CA VAL A 207 5.99 9.71 13.82
C VAL A 207 5.91 8.19 13.81
N ALA A 208 4.96 7.64 13.08
CA ALA A 208 4.74 6.21 13.01
C ALA A 208 4.61 5.71 11.58
N VAL A 209 5.22 4.56 11.30
CA VAL A 209 5.02 3.76 10.09
C VAL A 209 4.99 2.30 10.51
N GLY A 210 4.12 1.49 9.91
CA GLY A 210 4.09 0.06 10.17
C GLY A 210 3.90 -0.75 8.91
N TYR A 211 4.35 -1.99 8.97
CA TYR A 211 4.17 -2.99 7.92
C TYR A 211 3.11 -4.01 8.35
N TYR A 212 2.51 -4.68 7.36
CA TYR A 212 1.47 -5.67 7.59
C TYR A 212 2.00 -7.09 7.44
N SER A 213 1.79 -7.91 8.46
CA SER A 213 2.00 -9.36 8.41
C SER A 213 0.66 -10.10 8.27
N PRO A 214 0.68 -11.34 7.74
CA PRO A 214 -0.49 -12.22 7.76
C PRO A 214 -1.06 -12.43 9.18
#